data_AF-A0A3A8H6F9-F1
#
_entry.id   AF-A0A3A8H6F9-F1
#
_cell.length_a   1.000
_cell.length_b   1.000
_cell.length_c   1.000
_cell.angle_alpha   90.00
_cell.angle_beta   90.00
_cell.angle_gamma   90.00
#
_symmetry.space_group_name_H-M   'P 1'
#
loop_
_entity.id
_entity.type
_entity.pdbx_description
1 polymer ?
#
loop_
_entity_poly.entity_id
_entity_poly.type
_entity_poly.pdbx_seq_one_letter_code
_entity_poly.pdbx_strand_id
1 'polypeptide(L)'
;MGFWKTLFGKKSKEQRVTSRVISVLPPERFLAGGLPLHAVAGTLHDPHGGPDGFEVNPAFVALLHQVVRECAPADPGAQAEAQRIGKGWLYISDQRLPPGEERVPPEDIIGYFTVESGRITPEGYTPNENHRVFTHHGLVRLPGMLQEVLVTRAAEDIRE
;
A
#
# COMPACT_ATOMS: atom_id res chain seq x y z
N MET A 1 66.47 -6.98 -13.33
CA MET A 1 65.52 -8.12 -13.33
C MET A 1 64.86 -8.19 -11.95
N GLY A 2 63.53 -8.13 -11.88
CA GLY A 2 62.71 -8.34 -10.67
C GLY A 2 62.78 -7.20 -9.65
N PHE A 3 61.73 -6.80 -8.92
CA PHE A 3 60.43 -7.40 -8.68
C PHE A 3 59.56 -6.29 -8.06
N TRP A 4 58.76 -5.59 -8.86
CA TRP A 4 57.83 -4.57 -8.34
C TRP A 4 56.62 -5.30 -7.75
N LYS A 5 56.63 -5.51 -6.44
CA LYS A 5 55.42 -5.78 -5.66
C LYS A 5 54.68 -4.45 -5.47
N THR A 6 53.36 -4.58 -5.32
CA THR A 6 52.35 -3.58 -4.93
C THR A 6 51.62 -2.89 -6.09
N LEU A 7 50.30 -2.73 -5.90
CA LEU A 7 49.26 -2.20 -6.80
C LEU A 7 48.44 -3.24 -7.58
N PHE A 8 48.10 -4.36 -6.95
CA PHE A 8 46.79 -4.97 -7.24
C PHE A 8 45.79 -4.34 -6.29
N GLY A 9 45.22 -3.21 -6.72
CA GLY A 9 44.02 -2.65 -6.11
C GLY A 9 42.96 -3.74 -6.05
N LYS A 10 42.40 -3.98 -4.86
CA LYS A 10 41.15 -4.73 -4.72
C LYS A 10 40.15 -4.05 -5.65
N LYS A 11 39.83 -4.67 -6.79
CA LYS A 11 38.64 -4.31 -7.55
C LYS A 11 37.46 -4.57 -6.62
N SER A 12 36.97 -3.50 -5.98
CA SER A 12 35.66 -3.49 -5.36
C SER A 12 34.68 -3.93 -6.46
N LYS A 13 34.08 -5.10 -6.31
CA LYS A 13 32.95 -5.48 -7.15
C LYS A 13 31.86 -4.47 -6.84
N GLU A 14 31.69 -3.51 -7.72
CA GLU A 14 30.55 -2.59 -7.73
C GLU A 14 29.31 -3.47 -7.93
N GLN A 15 28.71 -3.90 -6.83
CA GLN A 15 27.46 -4.64 -6.86
C GLN A 15 26.43 -3.64 -7.39
N ARG A 16 25.91 -3.91 -8.60
CA ARG A 16 24.73 -3.20 -9.09
C ARG A 16 23.60 -3.48 -8.12
N VAL A 17 23.29 -2.53 -7.25
CA VAL A 17 22.09 -2.54 -6.43
C VAL A 17 20.92 -2.37 -7.40
N THR A 18 20.21 -3.46 -7.66
CA THR A 18 19.01 -3.46 -8.49
C THR A 18 17.79 -3.35 -7.59
N SER A 19 17.27 -2.13 -7.42
CA SER A 19 16.01 -1.94 -6.70
C SER A 19 14.83 -2.18 -7.64
N ARG A 20 13.76 -2.79 -7.12
CA ARG A 20 12.46 -2.94 -7.81
C ARG A 20 11.44 -2.02 -7.18
N VAL A 21 10.59 -1.43 -8.00
CA VAL A 21 9.46 -0.63 -7.54
C VAL A 21 8.20 -1.48 -7.59
N ILE A 22 7.41 -1.44 -6.52
CA ILE A 22 6.08 -2.04 -6.46
C ILE A 22 5.06 -0.91 -6.63
N SER A 23 4.10 -1.09 -7.54
CA SER A 23 3.10 -0.07 -7.89
C SER A 23 1.70 -0.66 -7.83
N VAL A 24 0.72 0.18 -7.50
CA VAL A 24 -0.71 -0.18 -7.58
C VAL A 24 -1.23 -0.13 -9.02
N LEU A 25 -0.50 0.52 -9.93
CA LEU A 25 -0.87 0.60 -11.34
C LEU A 25 -0.33 -0.60 -12.12
N PRO A 26 -1.11 -1.12 -13.08
CA PRO A 26 -0.65 -2.19 -13.94
C PRO A 26 0.40 -1.67 -14.95
N PRO A 27 1.33 -2.52 -15.42
CA PRO A 27 2.48 -2.11 -16.24
C PRO A 27 2.11 -1.37 -17.53
N GLU A 28 0.92 -1.60 -18.08
CA GLU A 28 0.47 -0.96 -19.32
C GLU A 28 0.27 0.54 -19.14
N ARG A 29 -0.05 1.01 -17.92
CA ARG A 29 -0.19 2.44 -17.62
C ARG A 29 1.16 3.17 -17.52
N PHE A 30 2.25 2.47 -17.23
CA PHE A 30 3.61 3.05 -17.20
C PHE A 30 4.07 3.52 -18.59
N LEU A 31 3.69 2.78 -19.64
CA LEU A 31 4.16 3.02 -21.00
C LEU A 31 3.67 4.35 -21.59
N ALA A 32 2.65 4.97 -20.98
CA ALA A 32 2.00 6.17 -21.49
C ALA A 32 2.60 7.50 -20.97
N GLY A 33 3.44 7.50 -19.93
CA GLY A 33 3.90 8.78 -19.35
C GLY A 33 4.79 8.73 -18.10
N GLY A 34 5.30 7.56 -17.72
CA GLY A 34 6.05 7.38 -16.47
C GLY A 34 5.19 6.85 -15.33
N LEU A 35 5.78 6.70 -14.13
CA LEU A 35 5.08 6.21 -12.94
C LEU A 35 4.86 7.40 -11.97
N PRO A 36 3.60 7.80 -11.72
CA PRO A 36 3.29 8.81 -10.71
C PRO A 36 3.82 8.41 -9.33
N LEU A 37 4.24 9.38 -8.50
CA LEU A 37 4.79 9.10 -7.17
C LEU A 37 3.78 8.35 -6.30
N HIS A 38 2.52 8.79 -6.31
CA HIS A 38 1.44 8.19 -5.54
C HIS A 38 1.01 6.81 -6.07
N ALA A 39 1.47 6.39 -7.25
CA ALA A 39 1.29 5.03 -7.74
C ALA A 39 2.32 4.04 -7.18
N VAL A 40 3.49 4.54 -6.79
CA VAL A 40 4.57 3.73 -6.21
C VAL A 40 4.21 3.40 -4.76
N ALA A 41 3.88 2.14 -4.49
CA ALA A 41 3.66 1.68 -3.12
C ALA A 41 4.95 1.61 -2.29
N GLY A 42 6.08 1.36 -2.95
CA GLY A 42 7.39 1.29 -2.30
C GLY A 42 8.45 0.63 -3.16
N THR A 43 9.61 0.39 -2.54
CA THR A 43 10.80 -0.14 -3.20
C THR A 43 11.31 -1.40 -2.49
N LEU A 44 11.71 -2.40 -3.26
CA LEU A 44 12.46 -3.58 -2.79
C LEU A 44 13.92 -3.42 -3.18
N HIS A 45 14.81 -3.40 -2.19
CA HIS A 45 16.26 -3.27 -2.42
C HIS A 45 16.93 -4.59 -2.85
N ASP A 46 16.27 -5.73 -2.58
CA ASP A 46 16.64 -7.05 -3.08
C ASP A 46 15.54 -7.54 -4.05
N PRO A 47 15.86 -7.83 -5.33
CA PRO A 47 14.88 -8.35 -6.29
C PRO A 47 14.32 -9.73 -5.92
N HIS A 48 14.98 -10.46 -5.02
CA HIS A 48 14.51 -11.72 -4.43
C HIS A 48 14.00 -11.52 -2.99
N GLY A 49 14.02 -10.29 -2.49
CA GLY A 49 13.61 -9.94 -1.15
C GLY A 49 12.10 -10.08 -0.94
N GLY A 50 11.74 -10.51 0.25
CA GLY A 50 10.36 -10.53 0.72
C GLY A 50 9.93 -9.17 1.32
N PRO A 51 8.77 -9.15 1.98
CA PRO A 51 8.22 -7.98 2.66
C PRO A 51 9.16 -7.28 3.66
N ASP A 52 10.17 -7.98 4.18
CA ASP A 52 11.11 -7.44 5.17
C ASP A 52 12.14 -6.48 4.54
N GLY A 53 12.34 -6.57 3.22
CA GLY A 53 13.19 -5.65 2.45
C GLY A 53 12.40 -4.54 1.74
N PHE A 54 11.11 -4.39 2.06
CA PHE A 54 10.22 -3.43 1.42
C PHE A 54 10.23 -2.09 2.16
N GLU A 55 10.69 -1.07 1.46
CA GLU A 55 10.61 0.32 1.92
C GLU A 55 9.33 0.96 1.38
N VAL A 56 8.38 1.23 2.27
CA VAL A 56 7.09 1.80 1.91
C VAL A 56 7.23 3.27 1.47
N ASN A 57 6.50 3.65 0.43
CA ASN A 57 6.40 5.04 0.02
C ASN A 57 5.35 5.77 0.89
N PRO A 58 5.74 6.77 1.70
CA PRO A 58 4.80 7.51 2.54
C PRO A 58 3.73 8.25 1.73
N ALA A 59 4.02 8.69 0.50
CA ALA A 59 3.04 9.36 -0.36
C ALA A 59 1.89 8.41 -0.74
N PHE A 60 2.20 7.15 -1.05
CA PHE A 60 1.19 6.13 -1.31
C PHE A 60 0.35 5.83 -0.07
N VAL A 61 0.99 5.72 1.10
CA VAL A 61 0.28 5.48 2.38
C VAL A 61 -0.68 6.63 2.69
N ALA A 62 -0.24 7.88 2.48
CA ALA A 62 -1.09 9.05 2.65
C ALA A 62 -2.32 9.00 1.73
N LEU A 63 -2.12 8.70 0.43
CA LEU A 63 -3.21 8.55 -0.52
C LEU A 63 -4.16 7.40 -0.14
N LEU A 64 -3.62 6.24 0.25
CA LEU A 64 -4.39 5.08 0.68
C LEU A 64 -5.37 5.46 1.81
N HIS A 65 -4.86 6.09 2.87
CA HIS A 65 -5.69 6.50 4.00
C HIS A 65 -6.64 7.65 3.64
N GLN A 66 -6.23 8.57 2.78
CA GLN A 66 -7.12 9.63 2.28
C GLN A 66 -8.32 9.04 1.53
N VAL A 67 -8.09 8.08 0.62
CA VAL A 67 -9.17 7.40 -0.13
C VAL A 67 -10.12 6.68 0.81
N VAL A 68 -9.59 5.92 1.78
CA VAL A 68 -10.45 5.22 2.75
C VAL A 68 -11.28 6.23 3.54
N ARG A 69 -10.63 7.27 4.09
CA ARG A 69 -11.28 8.32 4.89
C ARG A 69 -12.42 9.02 4.15
N GLU A 70 -12.16 9.45 2.92
CA GLU A 70 -13.10 10.28 2.15
C GLU A 70 -14.19 9.46 1.45
N CYS A 71 -13.85 8.26 0.98
CA CYS A 71 -14.73 7.50 0.09
C CYS A 71 -15.49 6.37 0.79
N ALA A 72 -14.98 5.80 1.88
CA ALA A 72 -15.71 4.75 2.60
C ALA A 72 -17.08 5.22 3.11
N PRO A 73 -17.27 6.48 3.57
CA PRO A 73 -18.61 6.97 3.92
C PRO A 73 -19.60 7.01 2.75
N ALA A 74 -19.14 7.02 1.50
CA ALA A 74 -19.98 6.94 0.31
C ALA A 74 -20.11 5.51 -0.24
N ASP A 75 -19.34 4.55 0.26
CA ASP A 75 -19.40 3.16 -0.16
C ASP A 75 -20.69 2.49 0.37
N PRO A 76 -21.55 1.94 -0.51
CA PRO A 76 -22.80 1.30 -0.08
C PRO A 76 -22.60 0.11 0.86
N GLY A 77 -21.53 -0.67 0.68
CA GLY A 77 -21.22 -1.81 1.53
C GLY A 77 -20.83 -1.38 2.94
N ALA A 78 -19.95 -0.38 3.04
CA ALA A 78 -19.54 0.20 4.32
C ALA A 78 -20.72 0.83 5.08
N GLN A 79 -21.60 1.56 4.38
CA GLN A 79 -22.79 2.15 5.03
C GLN A 79 -23.81 1.09 5.46
N ALA A 80 -24.04 0.05 4.66
CA ALA A 80 -24.92 -1.06 5.07
C ALA A 80 -24.39 -1.77 6.32
N GLU A 81 -23.08 -1.99 6.40
CA GLU A 81 -22.46 -2.60 7.57
C GLU A 81 -22.49 -1.66 8.79
N ALA A 82 -22.24 -0.37 8.60
CA ALA A 82 -22.40 0.62 9.66
C ALA A 82 -23.83 0.64 10.23
N GLN A 83 -24.86 0.57 9.37
CA GLN A 83 -26.26 0.48 9.80
C GLN A 83 -26.53 -0.76 10.63
N ARG A 84 -25.95 -1.91 10.23
CA ARG A 84 -26.07 -3.17 10.97
C ARG A 84 -25.41 -3.08 12.36
N ILE A 85 -24.28 -2.38 12.47
CA ILE A 85 -23.56 -2.16 13.73
C ILE A 85 -24.34 -1.21 14.65
N GLY A 86 -24.92 -0.13 14.12
CA GLY A 86 -25.67 0.88 14.87
C GLY A 86 -24.81 1.81 15.71
N LYS A 87 -23.97 1.28 16.60
CA LYS A 87 -22.98 2.04 17.38
C LYS A 87 -21.78 1.16 17.74
N GLY A 88 -20.56 1.62 17.45
CA GLY A 88 -19.35 0.83 17.69
C GLY A 88 -18.23 1.17 16.69
N TRP A 89 -17.59 0.15 16.15
CA TRP A 89 -16.48 0.31 15.19
C TRP A 89 -16.71 -0.52 13.94
N LEU A 90 -16.42 0.07 12.79
CA LEU A 90 -16.37 -0.59 11.49
C LEU A 90 -14.90 -0.71 11.06
N TYR A 91 -14.39 -1.92 10.93
CA TYR A 91 -13.03 -2.17 10.45
C TYR A 91 -12.98 -2.26 8.94
N ILE A 92 -11.96 -1.65 8.32
CA ILE A 92 -11.66 -1.78 6.90
C ILE A 92 -10.52 -2.78 6.77
N SER A 93 -10.84 -3.97 6.27
CA SER A 93 -9.88 -5.08 6.11
C SER A 93 -9.27 -5.11 4.72
N ASP A 94 -7.98 -5.44 4.66
CA ASP A 94 -7.24 -5.68 3.43
C ASP A 94 -7.77 -6.95 2.74
N GLN A 95 -8.20 -6.78 1.48
CA GLN A 95 -8.77 -7.85 0.65
C GLN A 95 -7.71 -8.74 -0.01
N ARG A 96 -6.43 -8.57 0.33
CA ARG A 96 -5.41 -9.58 0.00
C ARG A 96 -5.55 -10.84 0.87
N LEU A 97 -6.22 -10.74 2.02
CA LEU A 97 -6.45 -11.88 2.90
C LEU A 97 -7.41 -12.87 2.21
N PRO A 98 -7.04 -14.15 2.07
CA PRO A 98 -7.90 -15.14 1.43
C PRO A 98 -9.26 -15.31 2.13
N PRO A 99 -10.34 -15.64 1.40
CA PRO A 99 -11.61 -16.01 2.01
C PRO A 99 -11.46 -17.23 2.92
N GLY A 100 -12.15 -17.23 4.06
CA GLY A 100 -12.19 -18.36 4.99
C GLY A 100 -11.28 -18.22 6.22
N GLU A 101 -10.50 -17.14 6.31
CA GLU A 101 -9.70 -16.90 7.50
C GLU A 101 -10.57 -16.45 8.68
N GLU A 102 -10.51 -17.21 9.79
CA GLU A 102 -11.38 -17.00 10.95
C GLU A 102 -11.14 -15.65 11.65
N ARG A 103 -9.92 -15.12 11.53
CA ARG A 103 -9.52 -13.85 12.14
C ARG A 103 -8.66 -13.05 11.18
N VAL A 104 -9.01 -11.78 11.00
CA VAL A 104 -8.17 -10.81 10.29
C VAL A 104 -6.97 -10.45 11.18
N PRO A 105 -5.73 -10.72 10.74
CA PRO A 105 -4.53 -10.28 11.46
C PRO A 105 -4.49 -8.76 11.60
N PRO A 106 -3.91 -8.20 12.67
CA PRO A 106 -3.79 -6.74 12.82
C PRO A 106 -3.09 -6.07 11.64
N GLU A 107 -2.11 -6.71 11.02
CA GLU A 107 -1.41 -6.17 9.84
C GLU A 107 -2.26 -6.09 8.56
N ASP A 108 -3.41 -6.76 8.54
CA ASP A 108 -4.38 -6.77 7.44
C ASP A 108 -5.63 -5.92 7.77
N ILE A 109 -5.62 -5.18 8.88
CA ILE A 109 -6.62 -4.15 9.16
C ILE A 109 -6.04 -2.82 8.71
N ILE A 110 -6.62 -2.17 7.71
CA ILE A 110 -6.13 -0.89 7.17
C ILE A 110 -6.43 0.26 8.16
N GLY A 111 -7.58 0.19 8.82
CA GLY A 111 -8.03 1.17 9.79
C GLY A 111 -9.47 0.90 10.19
N TYR A 112 -10.07 1.82 10.92
CA TYR A 112 -11.45 1.69 11.36
C TYR A 112 -12.16 3.04 11.38
N PHE A 113 -13.50 2.97 11.35
CA PHE A 113 -14.37 4.10 11.60
C PHE A 113 -15.13 3.91 12.91
N THR A 114 -15.27 4.98 13.67
CA THR A 114 -16.30 5.05 14.71
C THR A 114 -17.68 5.12 14.04
N VAL A 115 -18.57 4.19 14.42
CA VAL A 115 -19.95 4.15 13.96
C VAL A 115 -20.84 4.80 15.01
N GLU A 116 -21.61 5.80 14.59
CA GLU A 116 -22.61 6.45 15.44
C GLU A 116 -23.94 6.54 14.69
N SER A 117 -25.02 6.08 15.33
CA SER A 117 -26.37 6.01 14.75
C SER A 117 -26.41 5.35 13.36
N GLY A 118 -25.64 4.28 13.19
CA GLY A 118 -25.59 3.48 11.97
C GLY A 118 -24.83 4.14 10.82
N ARG A 119 -24.01 5.17 11.09
CA ARG A 119 -23.28 5.93 10.08
C ARG A 119 -21.82 6.06 10.43
N ILE A 120 -20.98 6.17 9.40
CA ILE A 120 -19.58 6.56 9.48
C ILE A 120 -19.38 7.91 8.79
N THR A 121 -18.41 8.69 9.26
CA THR A 121 -18.03 9.98 8.65
C THR A 121 -16.50 10.04 8.45
N PRO A 122 -15.99 10.92 7.57
CA PRO A 122 -14.56 11.08 7.37
C PRO A 122 -13.77 11.42 8.65
N GLU A 123 -14.37 12.12 9.61
CA GLU A 123 -13.75 12.49 10.89
C GLU A 123 -13.64 11.30 11.84
N GLY A 124 -14.49 10.29 11.66
CA GLY A 124 -14.50 9.07 12.47
C GLY A 124 -13.43 8.06 12.08
N TYR A 125 -12.63 8.32 11.03
CA TYR A 125 -11.60 7.41 10.56
C TYR A 125 -10.33 7.47 11.42
N THR A 126 -9.79 6.30 11.77
CA THR A 126 -8.47 6.15 12.38
C THR A 126 -7.64 5.14 11.58
N PRO A 127 -6.44 5.51 11.09
CA PRO A 127 -5.53 4.57 10.44
C PRO A 127 -4.97 3.57 11.45
N ASN A 128 -4.69 2.34 11.01
CA ASN A 128 -3.98 1.36 11.84
C ASN A 128 -2.49 1.38 11.51
N GLU A 129 -1.66 1.77 12.47
CA GLU A 129 -0.19 1.84 12.32
C GLU A 129 0.46 0.47 12.09
N ASN A 130 -0.21 -0.63 12.47
CA ASN A 130 0.30 -1.98 12.25
C ASN A 130 0.03 -2.50 10.83
N HIS A 131 -0.77 -1.80 10.02
CA HIS A 131 -1.10 -2.21 8.67
C HIS A 131 0.16 -2.24 7.79
N ARG A 132 0.39 -3.36 7.10
CA ARG A 132 1.50 -3.49 6.14
C ARG A 132 0.99 -3.26 4.73
N VAL A 133 1.58 -2.34 3.97
CA VAL A 133 1.21 -2.11 2.56
C VAL A 133 1.56 -3.30 1.66
N PHE A 134 2.63 -4.03 1.98
CA PHE A 134 3.10 -5.17 1.20
C PHE A 134 3.44 -6.34 2.13
N THR A 135 2.90 -7.53 1.82
CA THR A 135 3.15 -8.78 2.54
C THR A 135 3.41 -9.92 1.55
N HIS A 136 3.55 -11.15 2.06
CA HIS A 136 3.70 -12.34 1.21
C HIS A 136 2.45 -12.61 0.34
N HIS A 137 1.29 -12.05 0.71
CA HIS A 137 0.07 -12.09 -0.08
C HIS A 137 0.00 -10.99 -1.14
N GLY A 138 1.03 -10.15 -1.22
CA GLY A 138 1.18 -9.11 -2.22
C GLY A 138 0.86 -7.71 -1.68
N LEU A 139 0.56 -6.81 -2.62
CA LEU A 139 0.20 -5.43 -2.32
C LEU A 139 -1.21 -5.35 -1.71
N VAL A 140 -1.41 -4.39 -0.81
CA VAL A 140 -2.71 -4.06 -0.21
C VAL A 140 -3.82 -3.95 -1.25
N ARG A 141 -5.00 -4.46 -0.90
CA ARG A 141 -6.22 -4.33 -1.72
C ARG A 141 -7.35 -3.76 -0.87
N LEU A 142 -7.87 -2.61 -1.27
CA LEU A 142 -9.05 -2.03 -0.63
C LEU A 142 -10.34 -2.77 -1.05
N PRO A 143 -11.38 -2.78 -0.20
CA PRO A 143 -12.67 -3.36 -0.55
C PRO A 143 -13.49 -2.46 -1.50
N GLY A 144 -14.31 -3.12 -2.34
CA GLY A 144 -15.34 -2.46 -3.15
C GLY A 144 -14.80 -1.34 -4.05
N MET A 145 -15.52 -0.23 -4.09
CA MET A 145 -15.19 0.93 -4.93
C MET A 145 -13.87 1.60 -4.53
N LEU A 146 -13.43 1.43 -3.27
CA LEU A 146 -12.25 2.12 -2.75
C LEU A 146 -10.98 1.74 -3.52
N GLN A 147 -10.88 0.49 -3.99
CA GLN A 147 -9.73 0.05 -4.80
C GLN A 147 -9.68 0.79 -6.14
N GLU A 148 -10.82 0.96 -6.79
CA GLU A 148 -10.91 1.64 -8.08
C GLU A 148 -10.56 3.13 -7.94
N VAL A 149 -11.05 3.76 -6.87
CA VAL A 149 -10.73 5.16 -6.55
C VAL A 149 -9.24 5.32 -6.23
N LEU A 150 -8.65 4.41 -5.46
CA LEU A 150 -7.21 4.41 -5.17
C LEU A 150 -6.38 4.34 -6.45
N VAL A 151 -6.68 3.37 -7.32
CA VAL A 151 -5.99 3.20 -8.61
C VAL A 151 -6.14 4.44 -9.49
N THR A 152 -7.35 5.02 -9.54
CA THR A 152 -7.64 6.21 -10.34
C THR A 152 -6.85 7.41 -9.84
N ARG A 153 -6.96 7.75 -8.55
CA ARG A 153 -6.24 8.89 -7.96
C ARG A 153 -4.72 8.71 -7.99
N ALA A 154 -4.23 7.49 -7.79
CA ALA A 154 -2.81 7.18 -7.89
C ALA A 154 -2.27 7.40 -9.32
N ALA A 155 -3.10 7.22 -10.34
CA ALA A 155 -2.75 7.51 -11.72
C ALA A 155 -2.81 9.00 -12.08
N GLU A 156 -3.47 9.83 -11.29
CA GLU A 156 -3.80 11.22 -11.64
C GLU A 156 -2.65 12.22 -11.42
N ASP A 157 -1.48 11.79 -10.96
CA ASP A 157 -0.38 12.70 -10.62
C ASP A 157 0.62 12.94 -11.76
N ILE A 158 0.11 13.48 -12.88
CA ILE A 158 0.87 14.26 -13.86
C ILE A 158 0.15 15.60 -14.04
N ARG A 159 0.22 16.47 -13.01
CA ARG A 159 0.09 17.96 -13.08
C ARG A 159 -0.18 18.54 -11.69
N GLU A 160 0.88 18.98 -11.03
CA GLU A 160 0.99 20.34 -10.47
C GLU A 160 2.39 20.88 -10.76
#